data_AF-A0A8S1JHD4-F1
#
_entry.id   AF-A0A8S1JHD4-F1
#
_cell.length_a   1.000
_cell.length_b   1.000
_cell.length_c   1.000
_cell.angle_alpha   90.00
_cell.angle_beta   90.00
_cell.angle_gamma   90.00
#
_symmetry.space_group_name_H-M   'P 1'
#
loop_
_entity.id
_entity.type
_entity.pdbx_description
1 polymer ?
#
loop_
_entity_poly.entity_id
_entity_poly.type
_entity_poly.pdbx_seq_one_letter_code
_entity_poly.pdbx_strand_id
1 'polypeptide(L)'
;MQAARLAVLTWAVFEAAASSLASREAAGDALAGGGARRLRQEGEFVCPVAEADAGVEAKIVGGVDSCPEEFPYFVSLRNFGTHFCGGVLIGPDLVLTAAHCVVNAAGTKRTPDVSVGLLDIDDRPGDRPTVEEFKTCRSIIHAKFDPTALQLGYDIALLELSGQSGATALARLDPDLELEEGFNVTAAGFGKISNNQVASRFQKTERLSVMTLEECGAIFGLDFPDTLLCAIDRVNGSDVCQGDSGGPLLTRDRETIVGVVTFGPRDCQAVEVPSAYTRVSAYMDWIEARGGDEAEFVVNDKCGEGDGGAGDAGVTVLQIVDAVKGGDIDGAAELIARAVEEEDNVDVVVDAMEVLVEEGLGTQAGDAIVLAIREKGASAVKLVPALNVVNG
;
A
#
# COMPACT_ATOMS: atom_id res chain seq x y z
N MET A 1 -29.29 -43.14 15.84
CA MET A 1 -29.43 -44.13 14.73
C MET A 1 -30.30 -43.48 13.68
N GLN A 2 -29.66 -42.81 12.73
CA GLN A 2 -29.59 -43.21 11.31
C GLN A 2 -30.92 -43.04 10.55
N ALA A 3 -30.96 -42.01 9.71
CA ALA A 3 -31.53 -42.10 8.37
C ALA A 3 -30.93 -40.98 7.50
N ALA A 4 -30.03 -41.38 6.61
CA ALA A 4 -29.46 -40.58 5.54
C ALA A 4 -30.31 -40.74 4.25
N ARG A 5 -29.93 -39.95 3.22
CA ARG A 5 -30.20 -40.09 1.77
C ARG A 5 -31.38 -39.24 1.24
N LEU A 6 -31.33 -38.58 0.09
CA LEU A 6 -30.33 -38.25 -0.95
C LEU A 6 -31.09 -37.38 -2.00
N ALA A 7 -30.38 -36.88 -3.04
CA ALA A 7 -30.86 -36.39 -4.35
C ALA A 7 -31.16 -34.87 -4.45
N VAL A 8 -30.55 -34.03 -5.30
CA VAL A 8 -30.09 -34.05 -6.73
C VAL A 8 -31.01 -33.18 -7.63
N LEU A 9 -30.38 -32.30 -8.42
CA LEU A 9 -30.80 -31.64 -9.68
C LEU A 9 -31.74 -30.40 -9.68
N THR A 10 -31.14 -29.28 -10.10
CA THR A 10 -31.56 -28.30 -11.13
C THR A 10 -33.04 -28.18 -11.53
N TRP A 11 -33.57 -26.94 -11.53
CA TRP A 11 -34.48 -26.48 -12.58
C TRP A 11 -34.55 -24.95 -12.69
N ALA A 12 -34.65 -24.49 -13.93
CA ALA A 12 -34.67 -23.09 -14.37
C ALA A 12 -36.09 -22.51 -14.44
N VAL A 13 -36.15 -21.26 -14.93
CA VAL A 13 -37.27 -20.54 -15.59
C VAL A 13 -38.17 -19.68 -14.67
N PHE A 14 -38.11 -18.34 -14.79
CA PHE A 14 -39.11 -17.53 -15.55
C PHE A 14 -38.81 -16.02 -15.54
N GLU A 15 -38.93 -15.44 -16.75
CA GLU A 15 -38.81 -14.02 -17.11
C GLU A 15 -39.98 -13.12 -16.66
N ALA A 16 -39.73 -11.81 -16.84
CA ALA A 16 -40.65 -10.68 -17.10
C ALA A 16 -41.01 -9.82 -15.86
N ALA A 17 -40.99 -8.48 -15.90
CA ALA A 17 -41.18 -7.58 -17.03
C ALA A 17 -40.55 -6.18 -16.79
N ALA A 18 -40.26 -5.50 -17.91
CA ALA A 18 -39.95 -4.08 -18.08
C ALA A 18 -41.03 -3.14 -17.48
N SER A 19 -40.88 -1.84 -17.23
CA SER A 19 -40.28 -0.73 -18.01
C SER A 19 -40.59 0.59 -17.26
N SER A 20 -39.77 1.64 -17.42
CA SER A 20 -40.22 3.06 -17.48
C SER A 20 -39.05 4.07 -17.58
N LEU A 21 -38.76 4.51 -18.82
CA LEU A 21 -38.60 5.91 -19.32
C LEU A 21 -37.53 6.82 -18.64
N ALA A 22 -36.43 7.19 -19.32
CA ALA A 22 -36.30 8.25 -20.35
C ALA A 22 -36.61 9.67 -19.78
N SER A 23 -35.87 10.76 -19.98
CA SER A 23 -34.79 11.17 -20.91
C SER A 23 -34.51 12.67 -20.64
N ARG A 24 -33.34 13.21 -21.01
CA ARG A 24 -33.18 14.61 -21.50
C ARG A 24 -31.81 14.83 -22.18
N GLU A 25 -31.86 15.16 -23.48
CA GLU A 25 -30.84 15.81 -24.33
C GLU A 25 -30.68 17.31 -23.91
N ALA A 26 -29.79 18.19 -24.38
CA ALA A 26 -28.94 18.32 -25.57
C ALA A 26 -27.87 19.42 -25.26
N ALA A 27 -26.62 19.32 -25.76
CA ALA A 27 -26.03 20.02 -26.91
C ALA A 27 -25.58 21.50 -26.71
N GLY A 28 -24.38 21.83 -27.21
CA GLY A 28 -23.99 23.22 -27.53
C GLY A 28 -22.49 23.50 -27.66
N ASP A 29 -22.00 23.51 -28.91
CA ASP A 29 -20.72 23.99 -29.46
C ASP A 29 -20.06 25.24 -28.83
N ALA A 30 -18.72 25.33 -28.91
CA ALA A 30 -18.05 26.23 -29.88
C ALA A 30 -16.52 26.37 -29.68
N LEU A 31 -15.81 26.20 -30.79
CA LEU A 31 -14.40 26.53 -31.01
C LEU A 31 -14.17 28.05 -31.09
N ALA A 32 -13.06 28.56 -30.57
CA ALA A 32 -12.34 29.71 -31.13
C ALA A 32 -10.91 29.80 -30.57
N GLY A 33 -9.93 29.84 -31.47
CA GLY A 33 -8.51 29.94 -31.14
C GLY A 33 -8.03 31.36 -30.84
N GLY A 34 -6.81 31.43 -30.32
CA GLY A 34 -6.07 32.67 -30.11
C GLY A 34 -4.65 32.37 -29.64
N GLY A 35 -3.72 32.26 -30.58
CA GLY A 35 -2.30 32.15 -30.27
C GLY A 35 -1.77 33.46 -29.70
N ALA A 36 -1.09 33.40 -28.55
CA ALA A 36 -0.21 34.45 -28.08
C ALA A 36 1.08 33.83 -27.52
N ARG A 37 2.15 34.10 -28.28
CA ARG A 37 3.59 34.08 -27.99
C ARG A 37 4.04 33.59 -26.60
N ARG A 38 4.93 32.57 -26.65
CA ARG A 38 5.89 32.20 -25.61
C ARG A 38 6.63 33.42 -25.08
N LEU A 39 6.49 33.69 -23.79
CA LEU A 39 7.54 34.25 -22.96
C LEU A 39 7.88 33.17 -21.94
N ARG A 40 9.12 32.66 -22.01
CA ARG A 40 9.71 31.85 -20.94
C ARG A 40 9.80 32.75 -19.72
N GLN A 41 9.01 32.45 -18.71
CA GLN A 41 9.23 32.93 -17.35
C GLN A 41 9.49 31.69 -16.51
N GLU A 42 10.69 31.64 -15.94
CA GLU A 42 11.09 30.64 -14.95
C GLU A 42 10.16 30.84 -13.74
N GLY A 43 9.15 29.98 -13.64
CA GLY A 43 8.17 29.98 -12.56
C GLY A 43 8.53 28.86 -11.59
N GLU A 44 8.76 29.24 -10.35
CA GLU A 44 8.72 28.36 -9.18
C GLU A 44 7.41 27.56 -9.23
N PHE A 45 7.49 26.24 -9.35
CA PHE A 45 6.33 25.37 -9.40
C PHE A 45 5.64 25.37 -8.03
N VAL A 46 4.60 26.20 -7.90
CA VAL A 46 3.66 26.14 -6.78
C VAL A 46 2.79 24.91 -7.01
N CYS A 47 2.76 23.96 -6.06
CA CYS A 47 1.79 22.87 -6.13
C CYS A 47 0.41 23.49 -6.31
N PRO A 48 -0.36 23.11 -7.35
CA PRO A 48 -1.75 23.53 -7.42
C PRO A 48 -2.45 22.90 -6.24
N VAL A 49 -2.50 23.62 -5.11
CA VAL A 49 -3.54 23.44 -4.12
C VAL A 49 -4.83 23.51 -4.92
N ALA A 50 -5.51 22.38 -5.05
CA ALA A 50 -6.90 22.39 -5.44
C ALA A 50 -7.56 23.47 -4.58
N GLU A 51 -8.31 24.39 -5.20
CA GLU A 51 -9.00 25.43 -4.44
C GLU A 51 -9.71 24.76 -3.28
N ALA A 52 -9.31 25.14 -2.06
CA ALA A 52 -9.81 24.55 -0.84
C ALA A 52 -11.33 24.74 -0.81
N ASP A 53 -12.06 23.69 -1.16
CA ASP A 53 -13.42 23.56 -0.65
C ASP A 53 -13.29 23.46 0.87
N ALA A 54 -14.12 24.18 1.60
CA ALA A 54 -13.95 24.44 3.02
C ALA A 54 -14.32 23.22 3.89
N GLY A 55 -13.71 22.07 3.61
CA GLY A 55 -13.67 20.87 4.43
C GLY A 55 -12.21 20.59 4.79
N VAL A 56 -11.94 20.38 6.07
CA VAL A 56 -10.61 20.07 6.58
C VAL A 56 -10.19 18.70 6.03
N GLU A 57 -9.47 18.68 4.91
CA GLU A 57 -8.76 17.48 4.44
C GLU A 57 -7.56 17.25 5.36
N ALA A 58 -7.61 16.12 6.08
CA ALA A 58 -6.55 15.71 6.97
C ALA A 58 -5.33 15.25 6.15
N LYS A 59 -4.16 15.50 6.72
CA LYS A 59 -2.85 15.32 6.11
C LYS A 59 -2.06 14.31 6.93
N ILE A 60 -1.01 13.69 6.39
CA ILE A 60 -0.01 12.96 7.18
C ILE A 60 0.25 13.83 8.40
N VAL A 61 0.32 13.27 9.59
CA VAL A 61 0.41 14.07 10.81
C VAL A 61 1.67 14.95 10.70
N GLY A 62 1.48 16.27 10.52
CA GLY A 62 2.55 17.25 10.23
C GLY A 62 2.99 17.44 8.76
N GLY A 63 2.37 16.76 7.78
CA GLY A 63 2.73 16.76 6.36
C GLY A 63 1.85 17.63 5.43
N VAL A 64 2.23 17.66 4.15
CA VAL A 64 1.53 18.37 3.06
C VAL A 64 1.46 17.52 1.79
N ASP A 65 0.49 17.80 0.92
CA ASP A 65 0.39 17.13 -0.39
C ASP A 65 1.66 17.32 -1.22
N SER A 66 2.03 16.24 -1.91
CA SER A 66 3.14 16.22 -2.84
C SER A 66 2.71 16.74 -4.21
N CYS A 67 3.64 17.41 -4.88
CA CYS A 67 3.49 17.79 -6.27
C CYS A 67 3.70 16.58 -7.21
N PRO A 68 3.12 16.61 -8.43
CA PRO A 68 3.55 15.73 -9.52
C PRO A 68 5.06 15.76 -9.72
N GLU A 69 5.65 14.60 -9.99
CA GLU A 69 7.09 14.43 -10.27
C GLU A 69 8.04 14.86 -9.13
N GLU A 70 7.54 15.15 -7.93
CA GLU A 70 8.38 15.52 -6.78
C GLU A 70 9.13 14.32 -6.18
N PHE A 71 8.53 13.12 -6.27
CA PHE A 71 9.12 11.85 -5.83
C PHE A 71 8.92 10.81 -6.93
N PRO A 72 9.56 10.97 -8.11
CA PRO A 72 9.30 10.12 -9.27
C PRO A 72 9.74 8.65 -9.04
N TYR A 73 10.60 8.44 -8.05
CA TYR A 73 11.08 7.13 -7.62
C TYR A 73 10.21 6.47 -6.55
N PHE A 74 9.21 7.14 -5.97
CA PHE A 74 8.34 6.51 -4.99
C PHE A 74 7.51 5.42 -5.67
N VAL A 75 7.36 4.28 -4.99
CA VAL A 75 6.48 3.21 -5.44
C VAL A 75 5.47 2.80 -4.38
N SER A 76 4.29 2.42 -4.86
CA SER A 76 3.23 1.81 -4.07
C SER A 76 3.30 0.29 -4.25
N LEU A 77 3.54 -0.44 -3.17
CA LEU A 77 3.38 -1.88 -3.12
C LEU A 77 1.89 -2.19 -2.91
N ARG A 78 1.36 -3.05 -3.78
CA ARG A 78 -0.06 -3.34 -3.85
C ARG A 78 -0.32 -4.83 -3.74
N ASN A 79 -1.40 -5.17 -3.07
CA ASN A 79 -2.00 -6.49 -3.11
C ASN A 79 -3.39 -6.35 -3.72
N PHE A 80 -3.67 -7.06 -4.81
CA PHE A 80 -4.96 -7.00 -5.53
C PHE A 80 -5.44 -5.57 -5.85
N GLY A 81 -4.50 -4.69 -6.23
CA GLY A 81 -4.77 -3.27 -6.52
C GLY A 81 -4.93 -2.36 -5.30
N THR A 82 -4.77 -2.86 -4.08
CA THR A 82 -4.83 -2.08 -2.84
C THR A 82 -3.43 -1.80 -2.32
N HIS A 83 -3.11 -0.53 -2.05
CA HIS A 83 -1.85 -0.13 -1.45
C HIS A 83 -1.75 -0.62 0.00
N PHE A 84 -0.59 -1.16 0.39
CA PHE A 84 -0.33 -1.57 1.77
C PHE A 84 1.05 -1.16 2.29
N CYS A 85 2.01 -0.90 1.39
CA CYS A 85 3.37 -0.45 1.71
C CYS A 85 3.89 0.50 0.64
N GLY A 86 4.88 1.31 0.99
CA GLY A 86 5.71 2.05 0.07
C GLY A 86 7.00 1.31 -0.31
N GLY A 87 7.73 1.93 -1.23
CA GLY A 87 9.08 1.56 -1.63
C GLY A 87 9.72 2.67 -2.43
N VAL A 88 10.93 2.42 -2.91
CA VAL A 88 11.69 3.38 -3.70
C VAL A 88 12.47 2.72 -4.84
N LEU A 89 12.38 3.29 -6.05
CA LEU A 89 13.22 2.91 -7.17
C LEU A 89 14.66 3.38 -6.94
N ILE A 90 15.56 2.42 -6.78
CA ILE A 90 17.02 2.62 -6.71
C ILE A 90 17.72 2.14 -8.00
N GLY A 91 16.97 1.49 -8.88
CA GLY A 91 17.33 1.10 -10.24
C GLY A 91 16.09 1.15 -11.14
N PRO A 92 16.23 1.10 -12.48
CA PRO A 92 15.08 1.13 -13.38
C PRO A 92 14.09 -0.01 -13.14
N ASP A 93 14.56 -1.16 -12.68
CA ASP A 93 13.80 -2.38 -12.40
C ASP A 93 14.00 -2.89 -10.96
N LEU A 94 14.54 -2.04 -10.07
CA LEU A 94 14.94 -2.43 -8.72
C LEU A 94 14.36 -1.48 -7.69
N VAL A 95 13.51 -2.02 -6.82
CA VAL A 95 12.89 -1.32 -5.71
C VAL A 95 13.55 -1.73 -4.40
N LEU A 96 13.80 -0.76 -3.53
CA LEU A 96 14.15 -0.95 -2.13
C LEU A 96 12.90 -0.71 -1.25
N THR A 97 12.66 -1.61 -0.29
CA THR A 97 11.51 -1.56 0.62
C THR A 97 11.85 -2.29 1.93
N ALA A 98 10.89 -2.39 2.85
CA ALA A 98 11.02 -3.14 4.09
C ALA A 98 10.74 -4.64 3.87
N ALA A 99 11.43 -5.50 4.62
CA ALA A 99 11.20 -6.95 4.56
C ALA A 99 9.81 -7.33 5.09
N HIS A 100 9.29 -6.63 6.09
CA HIS A 100 7.95 -6.89 6.61
C HIS A 100 6.83 -6.60 5.59
N CYS A 101 7.13 -5.81 4.53
CA CYS A 101 6.22 -5.64 3.42
C CYS A 101 6.14 -6.89 2.52
N VAL A 102 7.15 -7.76 2.58
CA VAL A 102 7.26 -9.00 1.80
C VAL A 102 6.93 -10.24 2.64
N VAL A 103 7.17 -10.18 3.95
CA VAL A 103 6.92 -11.27 4.89
C VAL A 103 6.13 -10.76 6.09
N ASN A 104 4.93 -11.27 6.30
CA ASN A 104 4.08 -10.82 7.40
C ASN A 104 4.54 -11.41 8.76
N ALA A 105 3.89 -10.99 9.84
CA ALA A 105 4.18 -11.46 11.21
C ALA A 105 4.02 -12.99 11.41
N ALA A 106 3.24 -13.66 10.55
CA ALA A 106 3.07 -15.11 10.55
C ALA A 106 4.16 -15.86 9.74
N GLY A 107 5.05 -15.13 9.06
CA GLY A 107 6.08 -15.70 8.18
C GLY A 107 5.60 -15.99 6.76
N THR A 108 4.37 -15.61 6.40
CA THR A 108 3.85 -15.75 5.03
C THR A 108 4.56 -14.77 4.12
N LYS A 109 5.10 -15.30 3.02
CA LYS A 109 5.87 -14.54 2.04
C LYS A 109 5.01 -14.21 0.82
N ARG A 110 5.22 -13.03 0.24
CA ARG A 110 4.49 -12.56 -0.95
C ARG A 110 5.39 -11.84 -1.95
N THR A 111 4.89 -11.70 -3.17
CA THR A 111 5.51 -10.91 -4.25
C THR A 111 4.51 -9.82 -4.67
N PRO A 112 4.58 -8.61 -4.08
CA PRO A 112 3.56 -7.59 -4.31
C PRO A 112 3.63 -7.03 -5.73
N ASP A 113 2.50 -6.53 -6.23
CA ASP A 113 2.49 -5.69 -7.42
C ASP A 113 3.06 -4.31 -7.06
N VAL A 114 3.67 -3.63 -8.04
CA VAL A 114 4.33 -2.35 -7.83
C VAL A 114 3.75 -1.33 -8.80
N SER A 115 3.22 -0.23 -8.27
CA SER A 115 2.82 0.93 -9.06
C SER A 115 3.74 2.11 -8.84
N VAL A 116 4.10 2.81 -9.91
CA VAL A 116 4.98 3.99 -9.91
C VAL A 116 4.19 5.22 -10.34
N GLY A 117 4.54 6.40 -9.82
CA GLY A 117 4.01 7.67 -10.31
C GLY A 117 2.58 8.01 -9.90
N LEU A 118 2.06 7.35 -8.85
CA LEU A 118 0.77 7.67 -8.25
C LEU A 118 0.82 9.01 -7.52
N LEU A 119 -0.23 9.82 -7.65
CA LEU A 119 -0.47 10.98 -6.78
C LEU A 119 -1.78 10.86 -6.02
N ASP A 120 -2.65 9.94 -6.46
CA ASP A 120 -3.79 9.46 -5.73
C ASP A 120 -3.63 7.95 -5.51
N ILE A 121 -3.97 7.47 -4.32
CA ILE A 121 -3.88 6.05 -3.97
C ILE A 121 -4.73 5.19 -4.93
N ASP A 122 -5.80 5.76 -5.48
CA ASP A 122 -6.71 5.07 -6.41
C ASP A 122 -6.31 5.19 -7.88
N ASP A 123 -5.18 5.82 -8.20
CA ASP A 123 -4.66 5.86 -9.56
C ASP A 123 -4.42 4.45 -10.13
N ARG A 124 -4.74 4.28 -11.41
CA ARG A 124 -4.52 3.08 -12.23
C ARG A 124 -3.81 3.43 -13.55
N PRO A 125 -3.17 2.45 -14.22
CA PRO A 125 -2.60 2.68 -15.54
C PRO A 125 -3.63 3.28 -16.51
N GLY A 126 -3.26 4.39 -17.14
CA GLY A 126 -4.12 5.13 -18.06
C GLY A 126 -4.85 6.34 -17.44
N ASP A 127 -4.98 6.42 -16.11
CA ASP A 127 -5.53 7.60 -15.44
C ASP A 127 -4.61 8.81 -15.61
N ARG A 128 -3.29 8.56 -15.65
CA ARG A 128 -2.25 9.56 -15.93
C ARG A 128 -1.09 8.95 -16.71
N PRO A 129 -0.35 9.76 -17.48
CA PRO A 129 0.80 9.27 -18.26
C PRO A 129 1.96 8.72 -17.42
N THR A 130 2.04 9.10 -16.15
CA THR A 130 3.13 8.71 -15.24
C THR A 130 2.86 7.40 -14.49
N VAL A 131 1.64 6.86 -14.56
CA VAL A 131 1.26 5.67 -13.80
C VAL A 131 1.70 4.44 -14.55
N GLU A 132 2.62 3.70 -13.94
CA GLU A 132 3.14 2.44 -14.44
C GLU A 132 2.83 1.34 -13.42
N GLU A 133 2.63 0.11 -13.90
CA GLU A 133 2.39 -1.06 -13.06
C GLU A 133 3.30 -2.21 -13.48
N PHE A 134 3.91 -2.87 -12.49
CA PHE A 134 4.86 -3.95 -12.67
C PHE A 134 4.53 -5.11 -11.73
N LYS A 135 4.80 -6.33 -12.19
CA LYS A 135 4.86 -7.50 -11.29
C LYS A 135 6.22 -7.52 -10.60
N THR A 136 6.25 -7.95 -9.34
CA THR A 136 7.51 -8.34 -8.70
C THR A 136 7.86 -9.76 -9.11
N CYS A 137 8.99 -9.92 -9.80
CA CYS A 137 9.50 -11.23 -10.22
C CYS A 137 10.26 -11.94 -9.12
N ARG A 138 10.95 -11.16 -8.29
CA ARG A 138 11.74 -11.69 -7.20
C ARG A 138 11.76 -10.71 -6.05
N SER A 139 11.33 -11.17 -4.87
CA SER A 139 11.59 -10.49 -3.61
C SER A 139 12.86 -11.07 -2.99
N ILE A 140 13.77 -10.20 -2.59
CA ILE A 140 15.07 -10.53 -1.99
C ILE A 140 15.06 -9.98 -0.57
N ILE A 141 14.89 -10.86 0.41
CA ILE A 141 14.76 -10.51 1.82
C ILE A 141 16.13 -10.69 2.49
N HIS A 142 16.49 -9.79 3.39
CA HIS A 142 17.70 -9.96 4.18
C HIS A 142 17.60 -11.23 5.05
N ALA A 143 18.57 -12.14 4.99
CA ALA A 143 18.49 -13.48 5.61
C ALA A 143 18.42 -13.46 7.15
N LYS A 144 18.77 -12.34 7.78
CA LYS A 144 18.65 -12.11 9.23
C LYS A 144 17.33 -11.46 9.64
N PHE A 145 16.43 -11.19 8.69
CA PHE A 145 15.12 -10.63 8.99
C PHE A 145 14.31 -11.59 9.87
N ASP A 146 13.73 -11.04 10.94
CA ASP A 146 12.78 -11.72 11.81
C ASP A 146 11.52 -10.85 11.90
N PRO A 147 10.37 -11.32 11.39
CA PRO A 147 9.13 -10.54 11.36
C PRO A 147 8.57 -10.23 12.75
N THR A 148 9.11 -10.84 13.81
CA THR A 148 8.75 -10.57 15.20
C THR A 148 9.76 -9.70 15.95
N ALA A 149 10.88 -9.33 15.30
CA ALA A 149 11.99 -8.62 15.93
C ALA A 149 12.53 -7.46 15.06
N LEU A 150 11.64 -6.58 14.58
CA LEU A 150 11.99 -5.42 13.74
C LEU A 150 13.07 -4.51 14.38
N GLN A 151 13.11 -4.44 15.72
CA GLN A 151 14.12 -3.68 16.48
C GLN A 151 15.57 -4.16 16.28
N LEU A 152 15.79 -5.34 15.67
CA LEU A 152 17.12 -5.82 15.32
C LEU A 152 17.68 -5.15 14.05
N GLY A 153 16.84 -4.42 13.32
CA GLY A 153 17.25 -3.57 12.21
C GLY A 153 17.49 -4.28 10.88
N TYR A 154 17.14 -5.55 10.74
CA TYR A 154 17.26 -6.33 9.49
C TYR A 154 16.04 -6.24 8.57
N ASP A 155 15.20 -5.22 8.77
CA ASP A 155 13.95 -5.03 8.03
C ASP A 155 14.19 -4.33 6.69
N ILE A 156 14.73 -5.08 5.73
CA ILE A 156 15.09 -4.57 4.40
C ILE A 156 14.90 -5.67 3.33
N ALA A 157 14.33 -5.27 2.19
CA ALA A 157 14.16 -6.12 1.03
C ALA A 157 14.37 -5.36 -0.29
N LEU A 158 14.78 -6.09 -1.32
CA LEU A 158 14.78 -5.62 -2.71
C LEU A 158 13.70 -6.34 -3.50
N LEU A 159 13.04 -5.63 -4.43
CA LEU A 159 12.12 -6.22 -5.39
C LEU A 159 12.67 -6.01 -6.79
N GLU A 160 12.82 -7.09 -7.54
CA GLU A 160 13.12 -7.04 -8.96
C GLU A 160 11.82 -7.08 -9.77
N LEU A 161 11.62 -6.06 -10.61
CA LEU A 161 10.40 -5.85 -11.36
C LEU A 161 10.40 -6.59 -12.69
N SER A 162 9.20 -6.82 -13.24
CA SER A 162 8.99 -7.44 -14.56
C SER A 162 9.43 -6.58 -15.75
N GLY A 163 9.74 -5.31 -15.50
CA GLY A 163 10.16 -4.36 -16.52
C GLY A 163 10.88 -3.16 -15.90
N GLN A 164 11.42 -2.32 -16.78
CA GLN A 164 12.08 -1.08 -16.39
C GLN A 164 11.05 0.06 -16.37
N SER A 165 10.98 0.77 -15.25
CA SER A 165 10.20 1.99 -15.09
C SER A 165 10.77 3.13 -15.93
N GLY A 166 9.87 3.93 -16.50
CA GLY A 166 10.16 5.19 -17.17
C GLY A 166 10.27 6.40 -16.22
N ALA A 167 10.35 6.19 -14.90
CA ALA A 167 10.51 7.25 -13.91
C ALA A 167 11.65 8.22 -14.28
N THR A 168 11.40 9.51 -14.09
CA THR A 168 12.32 10.58 -14.52
C THR A 168 13.61 10.64 -13.69
N ALA A 169 13.59 10.08 -12.48
CA ALA A 169 14.75 9.93 -11.62
C ALA A 169 14.63 8.69 -10.72
N LEU A 170 15.78 8.25 -10.22
CA LEU A 170 15.92 7.20 -9.21
C LEU A 170 16.41 7.84 -7.91
N ALA A 171 16.13 7.23 -6.76
CA ALA A 171 16.73 7.67 -5.52
C ALA A 171 18.22 7.33 -5.50
N ARG A 172 19.03 8.29 -5.05
CA ARG A 172 20.48 8.13 -4.88
C ARG A 172 20.76 7.34 -3.60
N LEU A 173 21.72 6.42 -3.69
CA LEU A 173 22.34 5.78 -2.54
C LEU A 173 23.68 6.48 -2.26
N ASP A 174 23.94 6.81 -1.00
CA ASP A 174 25.17 7.48 -0.58
C ASP A 174 25.72 6.82 0.69
N PRO A 175 26.74 5.94 0.58
CA PRO A 175 27.34 5.28 1.73
C PRO A 175 28.12 6.24 2.63
N ASP A 176 28.57 7.37 2.08
CA ASP A 176 29.47 8.31 2.75
C ASP A 176 28.69 9.47 3.44
N LEU A 177 27.36 9.50 3.30
CA LEU A 177 26.53 10.53 3.91
C LEU A 177 26.42 10.31 5.42
N GLU A 178 27.03 11.23 6.18
CA GLU A 178 26.91 11.26 7.64
C GLU A 178 25.62 11.95 8.09
N LEU A 179 24.86 11.27 8.95
CA LEU A 179 23.61 11.75 9.51
C LEU A 179 23.81 12.11 10.98
N GLU A 180 24.06 13.39 11.24
CA GLU A 180 24.17 13.92 12.60
C GLU A 180 22.78 14.10 13.25
N GLU A 181 22.73 14.20 14.57
CA GLU A 181 21.51 14.60 15.28
C GLU A 181 21.00 15.95 14.76
N GLY A 182 19.70 16.06 14.51
CA GLY A 182 19.08 17.26 13.96
C GLY A 182 19.17 17.36 12.43
N PHE A 183 19.79 16.40 11.74
CA PHE A 183 19.81 16.38 10.28
C PHE A 183 18.39 16.32 9.72
N ASN A 184 18.03 17.26 8.84
CA ASN A 184 16.68 17.36 8.30
C ASN A 184 16.42 16.30 7.23
N VAL A 185 15.32 15.58 7.41
CA VAL A 185 14.89 14.49 6.53
C VAL A 185 13.42 14.66 6.15
N THR A 186 12.99 13.92 5.14
CA THR A 186 11.61 13.93 4.64
C THR A 186 11.16 12.50 4.40
N ALA A 187 10.01 12.14 4.97
CA ALA A 187 9.30 10.91 4.63
C ALA A 187 8.16 11.25 3.66
N ALA A 188 7.81 10.33 2.77
CA ALA A 188 6.72 10.50 1.82
C ALA A 188 5.97 9.18 1.59
N GLY A 189 4.65 9.25 1.41
CA GLY A 189 3.80 8.07 1.37
C GLY A 189 2.30 8.37 1.23
N PHE A 190 1.52 7.30 1.31
CA PHE A 190 0.06 7.30 1.39
C PHE A 190 -0.43 6.85 2.78
N GLY A 191 0.44 6.89 3.79
CA GLY A 191 0.11 6.42 5.13
C GLY A 191 -1.03 7.18 5.79
N LYS A 192 -1.48 6.62 6.91
CA LYS A 192 -2.60 7.14 7.69
C LYS A 192 -2.33 8.56 8.17
N ILE A 193 -3.29 9.42 7.88
CA ILE A 193 -3.36 10.83 8.30
C ILE A 193 -4.02 10.99 9.68
N SER A 194 -4.70 9.93 10.13
CA SER A 194 -5.14 9.73 11.51
C SER A 194 -5.45 8.25 11.74
N ASN A 195 -5.72 7.84 12.98
CA ASN A 195 -6.01 6.44 13.32
C ASN A 195 -7.13 5.81 12.46
N ASN A 196 -8.06 6.62 11.95
CA ASN A 196 -9.23 6.19 11.19
C ASN A 196 -9.25 6.68 9.73
N GLN A 197 -8.14 7.24 9.23
CA GLN A 197 -8.14 7.86 7.91
C GLN A 197 -6.82 7.64 7.20
N VAL A 198 -6.91 7.14 5.96
CA VAL A 198 -5.79 6.96 5.03
C VAL A 198 -5.69 8.19 4.14
N ALA A 199 -4.48 8.60 3.77
CA ALA A 199 -4.31 9.64 2.76
C ALA A 199 -4.81 9.12 1.41
N SER A 200 -5.78 9.79 0.80
CA SER A 200 -6.10 9.56 -0.63
C SER A 200 -5.02 10.14 -1.53
N ARG A 201 -4.36 11.22 -1.08
CA ARG A 201 -3.33 11.95 -1.83
C ARG A 201 -1.94 11.60 -1.35
N PHE A 202 -0.99 11.59 -2.27
CA PHE A 202 0.41 11.37 -1.95
C PHE A 202 0.94 12.56 -1.14
N GLN A 203 1.56 12.30 0.01
CA GLN A 203 1.93 13.31 0.99
C GLN A 203 3.39 13.17 1.44
N LYS A 204 3.93 14.24 2.00
CA LYS A 204 5.30 14.31 2.54
C LYS A 204 5.35 15.06 3.86
N THR A 205 6.35 14.75 4.68
CA THR A 205 6.62 15.48 5.93
C THR A 205 7.50 16.72 5.67
N GLU A 206 7.37 17.75 6.52
CA GLU A 206 8.15 18.99 6.37
C GLU A 206 9.23 19.21 7.44
N ARG A 207 9.12 18.55 8.59
CA ARG A 207 9.85 18.92 9.82
C ARG A 207 10.53 17.76 10.53
N LEU A 208 10.81 16.66 9.81
CA LEU A 208 11.52 15.54 10.41
C LEU A 208 13.00 15.83 10.57
N SER A 209 13.53 15.43 11.73
CA SER A 209 14.94 15.53 12.04
C SER A 209 15.43 14.23 12.65
N VAL A 210 16.65 13.84 12.30
CA VAL A 210 17.32 12.67 12.88
C VAL A 210 17.52 12.88 14.38
N MET A 211 17.32 11.83 15.17
CA MET A 211 17.63 11.80 16.60
C MET A 211 18.63 10.69 16.93
N THR A 212 19.23 10.76 18.11
CA THR A 212 20.20 9.74 18.53
C THR A 212 19.51 8.40 18.81
N LEU A 213 20.22 7.30 18.56
CA LEU A 213 19.71 5.95 18.88
C LEU A 213 19.55 5.71 20.38
N GLU A 214 20.35 6.37 21.22
CA GLU A 214 20.24 6.31 22.68
C GLU A 214 18.91 6.93 23.14
N GLU A 215 18.60 8.15 22.70
CA GLU A 215 17.33 8.81 23.03
C GLU A 215 16.14 8.02 22.47
N CYS A 216 16.25 7.54 21.23
CA CYS A 216 15.19 6.80 20.57
C CYS A 216 14.91 5.48 21.29
N GLY A 217 15.96 4.69 21.53
CA GLY A 217 15.87 3.43 22.26
C GLY A 217 15.31 3.60 23.67
N ALA A 218 15.68 4.68 24.37
CA ALA A 218 15.15 4.99 25.70
C ALA A 218 13.62 5.19 25.70
N ILE A 219 13.05 5.79 24.64
CA ILE A 219 11.60 5.96 24.48
C ILE A 219 10.90 4.60 24.32
N PHE A 220 11.52 3.68 23.58
CA PHE A 220 10.98 2.32 23.39
C PHE A 220 11.36 1.34 24.49
N GLY A 221 12.27 1.70 25.41
CA GLY A 221 12.83 0.79 26.41
C GLY A 221 13.70 -0.31 25.82
N LEU A 222 14.40 -0.02 24.71
CA LEU A 222 15.20 -0.95 23.93
C LEU A 222 16.58 -0.35 23.63
N ASP A 223 17.57 -1.22 23.43
CA ASP A 223 18.87 -0.82 22.88
C ASP A 223 18.85 -1.04 21.37
N PHE A 224 18.98 0.02 20.59
CA PHE A 224 18.93 -0.06 19.13
C PHE A 224 20.32 -0.20 18.50
N PRO A 225 20.48 -1.12 17.53
CA PRO A 225 21.71 -1.24 16.75
C PRO A 225 21.89 -0.06 15.79
N ASP A 226 23.12 0.11 15.31
CA ASP A 226 23.49 1.11 14.29
C ASP A 226 22.88 0.84 12.90
N THR A 227 22.34 -0.37 12.68
CA THR A 227 21.51 -0.71 11.52
C THR A 227 20.16 0.00 11.51
N LEU A 228 19.77 0.67 12.60
CA LEU A 228 18.60 1.54 12.69
C LEU A 228 18.97 3.02 12.62
N LEU A 229 17.98 3.82 12.26
CA LEU A 229 17.94 5.28 12.28
C LEU A 229 16.61 5.71 12.88
N CYS A 230 16.58 6.78 13.66
CA CYS A 230 15.34 7.36 14.15
C CYS A 230 15.19 8.80 13.71
N ALA A 231 13.95 9.20 13.43
CA ALA A 231 13.60 10.58 13.15
C ALA A 231 12.36 10.97 13.96
N ILE A 232 12.16 12.27 14.13
CA ILE A 232 11.00 12.82 14.85
C ILE A 232 10.67 14.23 14.36
N ASP A 233 9.38 14.55 14.31
CA ASP A 233 8.90 15.94 14.29
C ASP A 233 8.84 16.46 15.73
N ARG A 234 9.84 17.24 16.13
CA ARG A 234 9.93 17.82 17.49
C ARG A 234 8.89 18.91 17.76
N VAL A 235 8.13 19.36 16.76
CA VAL A 235 7.14 20.44 16.88
C VAL A 235 5.74 19.89 17.08
N ASN A 236 5.30 18.97 16.22
CA ASN A 236 3.92 18.49 16.21
C ASN A 236 3.76 17.06 16.76
N GLY A 237 4.85 16.34 17.02
CA GLY A 237 4.78 14.89 17.24
C GLY A 237 4.57 14.11 15.94
N SER A 238 4.40 12.79 16.06
CA SER A 238 4.35 11.71 15.05
C SER A 238 4.59 12.06 13.57
N ASP A 239 5.43 11.25 12.93
CA ASP A 239 6.09 11.48 11.66
C ASP A 239 5.56 10.65 10.48
N VAL A 240 5.38 9.35 10.68
CA VAL A 240 4.87 8.37 9.70
C VAL A 240 3.85 7.49 10.40
N CYS A 241 2.89 6.94 9.65
CA CYS A 241 1.91 6.00 10.21
C CYS A 241 1.67 4.79 9.30
N GLN A 242 0.69 3.98 9.66
CA GLN A 242 0.30 2.78 8.92
C GLN A 242 0.08 3.09 7.44
N GLY A 243 0.73 2.34 6.55
CA GLY A 243 0.74 2.58 5.09
C GLY A 243 1.99 3.29 4.57
N ASP A 244 2.78 3.96 5.41
CA ASP A 244 4.09 4.47 5.01
C ASP A 244 5.19 3.40 5.09
N SER A 245 4.90 2.24 5.69
CA SER A 245 5.79 1.08 5.82
C SER A 245 6.53 0.75 4.52
N GLY A 246 7.85 0.57 4.58
CA GLY A 246 8.70 0.33 3.41
C GLY A 246 8.95 1.56 2.54
N GLY A 247 8.26 2.68 2.78
CA GLY A 247 8.47 3.95 2.11
C GLY A 247 9.80 4.62 2.48
N PRO A 248 10.21 5.63 1.72
CA PRO A 248 11.53 6.24 1.86
C PRO A 248 11.57 7.30 2.97
N LEU A 249 12.71 7.34 3.68
CA LEU A 249 13.19 8.51 4.40
C LEU A 249 14.35 9.12 3.61
N LEU A 250 14.20 10.38 3.21
CA LEU A 250 15.08 11.06 2.26
C LEU A 250 15.79 12.25 2.91
N THR A 251 16.91 12.65 2.33
CA THR A 251 17.51 13.98 2.57
C THR A 251 16.55 15.10 2.20
N ARG A 252 16.77 16.31 2.73
CA ARG A 252 15.92 17.48 2.47
C ARG A 252 15.77 17.86 0.99
N ASP A 253 16.82 17.63 0.19
CA ASP A 253 16.78 17.83 -1.28
C ASP A 253 15.98 16.73 -2.00
N ARG A 254 15.60 15.66 -1.28
CA ARG A 254 14.84 14.50 -1.76
C ARG A 254 15.57 13.76 -2.87
N GLU A 255 16.89 13.80 -2.88
CA GLU A 255 17.66 13.04 -3.86
C GLU A 255 18.16 11.73 -3.27
N THR A 256 18.49 11.69 -1.99
CA THR A 256 19.20 10.58 -1.37
C THR A 256 18.31 9.87 -0.35
N ILE A 257 18.17 8.56 -0.50
CA ILE A 257 17.49 7.75 0.52
C ILE A 257 18.47 7.38 1.64
N VAL A 258 18.04 7.65 2.87
CA VAL A 258 18.84 7.45 4.08
C VAL A 258 18.21 6.42 5.02
N GLY A 259 16.92 6.17 4.89
CA GLY A 259 16.21 5.17 5.67
C GLY A 259 15.02 4.56 4.93
N VAL A 260 14.60 3.38 5.39
CA VAL A 260 13.37 2.71 4.97
C VAL A 260 12.45 2.62 6.18
N VAL A 261 11.18 3.05 6.07
CA VAL A 261 10.21 3.03 7.18
C VAL A 261 10.02 1.59 7.68
N THR A 262 10.33 1.33 8.96
CA THR A 262 10.15 -0.01 9.57
C THR A 262 8.98 -0.04 10.55
N PHE A 263 9.06 0.72 11.64
CA PHE A 263 8.01 0.78 12.64
C PHE A 263 7.96 2.15 13.30
N GLY A 264 6.77 2.52 13.75
CA GLY A 264 6.50 3.79 14.39
C GLY A 264 5.44 3.64 15.48
N PRO A 265 4.93 4.76 16.01
CA PRO A 265 3.85 4.70 16.99
C PRO A 265 2.60 4.03 16.41
N ARG A 266 1.91 3.24 17.24
CA ARG A 266 0.60 2.67 16.86
C ARG A 266 -0.48 3.73 16.72
N ASP A 267 -0.35 4.80 17.50
CA ASP A 267 -1.24 5.96 17.44
C ASP A 267 -0.58 7.02 16.55
N CYS A 268 -1.17 7.28 15.38
CA CYS A 268 -0.64 8.28 14.43
C CYS A 268 -0.59 9.68 15.04
N GLN A 269 -1.28 9.92 16.17
CA GLN A 269 -1.32 11.20 16.87
C GLN A 269 -0.44 11.22 18.13
N ALA A 270 0.41 10.21 18.33
CA ALA A 270 1.33 10.18 19.45
C ALA A 270 2.32 11.35 19.37
N VAL A 271 2.30 12.19 20.40
CA VAL A 271 3.28 13.28 20.53
C VAL A 271 4.53 12.72 21.21
N GLU A 272 5.71 13.21 20.80
CA GLU A 272 7.01 12.84 21.37
C GLU A 272 7.42 11.37 21.15
N VAL A 273 6.76 10.64 20.25
CA VAL A 273 7.18 9.28 19.86
C VAL A 273 7.81 9.34 18.47
N PRO A 274 9.09 8.95 18.32
CA PRO A 274 9.74 8.90 17.01
C PRO A 274 9.31 7.66 16.22
N SER A 275 9.61 7.65 14.92
CA SER A 275 9.67 6.41 14.14
C SER A 275 11.09 5.93 13.91
N ALA A 276 11.19 4.61 13.78
CA ALA A 276 12.40 3.91 13.43
C ALA A 276 12.41 3.56 11.94
N TYR A 277 13.60 3.60 11.38
CA TYR A 277 13.90 3.36 9.97
C TYR A 277 15.08 2.40 9.89
N THR A 278 15.06 1.48 8.93
CA THR A 278 16.27 0.71 8.60
C THR A 278 17.27 1.65 7.93
N ARG A 279 18.49 1.76 8.47
CA ARG A 279 19.53 2.67 7.97
C ARG A 279 20.12 2.14 6.67
N VAL A 280 19.87 2.84 5.55
CA VAL A 280 20.31 2.37 4.22
C VAL A 280 21.83 2.23 4.12
N SER A 281 22.60 3.17 4.70
CA SER A 281 24.07 3.12 4.65
C SER A 281 24.67 1.89 5.35
N ALA A 282 23.95 1.26 6.30
CA ALA A 282 24.37 0.02 6.96
C ALA A 282 24.24 -1.23 6.06
N TYR A 283 23.51 -1.12 4.94
CA TYR A 283 23.19 -2.23 4.04
C TYR A 283 23.76 -2.06 2.64
N MET A 284 24.68 -1.13 2.43
CA MET A 284 25.19 -0.80 1.09
C MET A 284 25.83 -2.00 0.39
N ASP A 285 26.70 -2.76 1.08
CA ASP A 285 27.30 -3.98 0.53
C ASP A 285 26.23 -5.01 0.13
N TRP A 286 25.18 -5.14 0.95
CA TRP A 286 24.06 -6.06 0.69
C TRP A 286 23.21 -5.60 -0.50
N ILE A 287 22.91 -4.30 -0.60
CA ILE A 287 22.14 -3.70 -1.71
C ILE A 287 22.92 -3.87 -3.02
N GLU A 288 24.20 -3.53 -3.04
CA GLU A 288 25.07 -3.63 -4.23
C GLU A 288 25.22 -5.07 -4.70
N ALA A 289 25.33 -6.02 -3.76
CA ALA A 289 25.35 -7.45 -4.06
C ALA A 289 23.99 -8.03 -4.43
N ARG A 290 22.91 -7.21 -4.44
CA ARG A 290 21.52 -7.64 -4.59
C ARG A 290 21.18 -8.82 -3.67
N GLY A 291 21.54 -8.66 -2.40
CA GLY A 291 21.36 -9.61 -1.32
C GLY A 291 22.53 -10.56 -1.08
N GLY A 292 23.32 -10.88 -2.10
CA GLY A 292 24.51 -11.75 -1.96
C GLY A 292 24.23 -13.07 -1.22
N ASP A 293 25.14 -13.44 -0.32
CA ASP A 293 25.02 -14.65 0.52
C ASP A 293 24.04 -14.48 1.70
N GLU A 294 23.63 -13.26 2.02
CA GLU A 294 22.68 -12.95 3.08
C GLU A 294 21.27 -12.66 2.51
N ALA A 295 20.90 -13.39 1.46
CA ALA A 295 19.62 -13.27 0.78
C ALA A 295 18.73 -14.50 1.01
N GLU A 296 17.46 -14.24 1.28
CA GLU A 296 16.37 -15.19 1.10
C GLU A 296 15.50 -14.76 -0.08
N PHE A 297 15.26 -15.67 -1.02
CA PHE A 297 14.55 -15.36 -2.26
C PHE A 297 13.11 -15.88 -2.25
N VAL A 298 12.19 -15.05 -2.74
CA VAL A 298 10.81 -15.41 -3.07
C VAL A 298 10.62 -15.13 -4.55
N VAL A 299 10.38 -16.17 -5.35
CA VAL A 299 10.28 -16.07 -6.80
C VAL A 299 8.82 -16.11 -7.21
N ASN A 300 8.42 -15.21 -8.10
CA ASN A 300 7.13 -15.26 -8.77
C ASN A 300 7.29 -15.94 -10.12
N ASP A 301 6.86 -17.19 -10.22
CA ASP A 301 7.01 -18.01 -11.43
C ASP A 301 6.22 -17.46 -12.64
N LYS A 302 5.27 -16.53 -12.42
CA LYS A 302 4.47 -15.90 -13.49
C LYS A 302 5.19 -14.73 -14.17
N CYS A 303 6.38 -14.35 -13.71
CA CYS A 303 7.17 -13.32 -14.37
C CYS A 303 7.79 -13.81 -15.67
N GLY A 304 7.11 -13.56 -16.81
CA GLY A 304 7.57 -13.94 -18.14
C GLY A 304 6.47 -14.45 -19.07
N GLU A 305 5.27 -14.70 -18.57
CA GLU A 305 4.09 -14.84 -19.42
C GLU A 305 3.72 -13.44 -19.90
N GLY A 306 4.02 -13.16 -21.18
CA GLY A 306 3.82 -11.84 -21.77
C GLY A 306 2.43 -11.32 -21.48
N ASP A 307 2.36 -10.03 -21.14
CA ASP A 307 1.15 -9.25 -20.89
C ASP A 307 0.25 -9.25 -22.13
N GLY A 308 -0.49 -10.34 -22.30
CA GLY A 308 -1.62 -10.45 -23.18
C GLY A 308 -2.74 -9.63 -22.55
N GLY A 309 -2.85 -8.38 -23.00
CA GLY A 309 -3.62 -7.33 -22.36
C GLY A 309 -5.00 -7.71 -21.84
N ALA A 310 -5.41 -6.97 -20.81
CA ALA A 310 -6.79 -6.67 -20.43
C ALA A 310 -7.77 -7.85 -20.60
N GLY A 311 -7.80 -8.77 -19.63
CA GLY A 311 -8.78 -9.84 -19.71
C GLY A 311 -8.71 -10.97 -18.71
N ASP A 312 -8.12 -10.79 -17.53
CA ASP A 312 -8.57 -11.59 -16.38
C ASP A 312 -8.51 -10.73 -15.12
N ALA A 313 -9.62 -10.05 -14.84
CA ALA A 313 -9.78 -9.34 -13.58
C ALA A 313 -9.97 -10.40 -12.50
N GLY A 314 -8.85 -10.92 -11.98
CA GLY A 314 -8.82 -11.73 -10.78
C GLY A 314 -9.68 -11.08 -9.69
N VAL A 315 -10.37 -11.90 -8.91
CA VAL A 315 -11.24 -11.39 -7.84
C VAL A 315 -10.39 -10.57 -6.89
N THR A 316 -10.80 -9.33 -6.59
CA THR A 316 -10.09 -8.49 -5.62
C THR A 316 -10.80 -8.44 -4.28
N VAL A 317 -10.04 -8.16 -3.23
CA VAL A 317 -10.58 -7.91 -1.88
C VAL A 317 -11.64 -6.81 -1.92
N LEU A 318 -11.38 -5.74 -2.67
CA LEU A 318 -12.31 -4.61 -2.80
C LEU A 318 -13.63 -5.00 -3.47
N GLN A 319 -13.61 -5.87 -4.49
CA GLN A 319 -14.85 -6.34 -5.10
C GLN A 319 -15.74 -7.08 -4.07
N ILE A 320 -15.14 -7.90 -3.21
CA ILE A 320 -15.85 -8.62 -2.14
C ILE A 320 -16.34 -7.63 -1.07
N VAL A 321 -15.48 -6.72 -0.61
CA VAL A 321 -15.82 -5.74 0.43
C VAL A 321 -16.88 -4.74 -0.04
N ASP A 322 -16.79 -4.24 -1.27
CA ASP A 322 -17.76 -3.30 -1.86
C ASP A 322 -19.12 -3.96 -2.10
N ALA A 323 -19.13 -5.22 -2.56
CA ALA A 323 -20.35 -6.00 -2.67
C ALA A 323 -21.04 -6.15 -1.30
N VAL A 324 -20.29 -6.47 -0.24
CA VAL A 324 -20.82 -6.57 1.13
C VAL A 324 -21.31 -5.22 1.66
N LYS A 325 -20.54 -4.13 1.48
CA LYS A 325 -20.93 -2.76 1.87
C LYS A 325 -22.16 -2.26 1.10
N GLY A 326 -22.26 -2.62 -0.18
CA GLY A 326 -23.37 -2.30 -1.07
C GLY A 326 -24.63 -3.13 -0.80
N GLY A 327 -24.53 -4.20 0.01
CA GLY A 327 -25.62 -5.13 0.28
C GLY A 327 -25.86 -6.17 -0.82
N ASP A 328 -24.94 -6.31 -1.78
CA ASP A 328 -24.94 -7.32 -2.83
C ASP A 328 -24.28 -8.62 -2.33
N ILE A 329 -25.03 -9.37 -1.53
CA ILE A 329 -24.50 -10.56 -0.84
C ILE A 329 -24.31 -11.73 -1.81
N ASP A 330 -25.16 -11.83 -2.82
CA ASP A 330 -25.05 -12.88 -3.84
C ASP A 330 -23.84 -12.61 -4.74
N GLY A 331 -23.58 -11.34 -5.10
CA GLY A 331 -22.36 -10.93 -5.80
C GLY A 331 -21.08 -11.15 -4.99
N ALA A 332 -21.10 -10.85 -3.68
CA ALA A 332 -19.97 -11.14 -2.79
C ALA A 332 -19.69 -12.65 -2.69
N ALA A 333 -20.72 -13.49 -2.61
CA ALA A 333 -20.57 -14.94 -2.55
C ALA A 333 -20.03 -15.53 -3.87
N GLU A 334 -20.44 -14.99 -5.02
CA GLU A 334 -19.94 -15.39 -6.34
C GLU A 334 -18.46 -15.01 -6.53
N LEU A 335 -18.08 -13.81 -6.05
CA LEU A 335 -16.69 -13.38 -6.03
C LEU A 335 -15.83 -14.26 -5.11
N ILE A 336 -16.30 -14.55 -3.88
CA ILE A 336 -15.60 -15.47 -2.97
C ILE A 336 -15.47 -16.86 -3.59
N ALA A 337 -16.52 -17.40 -4.21
CA ALA A 337 -16.46 -18.71 -4.85
C ALA A 337 -15.42 -18.75 -5.99
N ARG A 338 -15.38 -17.70 -6.81
CA ARG A 338 -14.40 -17.57 -7.89
C ARG A 338 -12.97 -17.39 -7.36
N ALA A 339 -12.81 -16.70 -6.23
CA ALA A 339 -11.54 -16.58 -5.51
C ALA A 339 -11.08 -17.91 -4.87
N VAL A 340 -12.00 -18.77 -4.41
CA VAL A 340 -11.64 -20.09 -3.84
C VAL A 340 -11.29 -21.11 -4.93
N GLU A 341 -11.84 -20.98 -6.13
CA GLU A 341 -11.55 -21.87 -7.27
C GLU A 341 -10.18 -21.61 -7.91
N GLU A 342 -9.62 -20.41 -7.74
CA GLU A 342 -8.27 -20.05 -8.16
C GLU A 342 -7.32 -20.27 -6.97
N GLU A 343 -6.41 -21.25 -7.03
CA GLU A 343 -5.49 -21.62 -5.93
C GLU A 343 -4.66 -20.43 -5.39
N ASP A 344 -4.47 -19.37 -6.19
CA ASP A 344 -3.75 -18.15 -5.84
C ASP A 344 -4.62 -17.05 -5.18
N ASN A 345 -5.94 -17.23 -5.09
CA ASN A 345 -6.88 -16.25 -4.55
C ASN A 345 -7.48 -16.66 -3.19
N VAL A 346 -7.01 -17.75 -2.59
CA VAL A 346 -7.40 -18.13 -1.21
C VAL A 346 -7.07 -16.99 -0.23
N ASP A 347 -5.95 -16.31 -0.45
CA ASP A 347 -5.53 -15.14 0.33
C ASP A 347 -6.46 -13.93 0.12
N VAL A 348 -7.08 -13.76 -1.06
CA VAL A 348 -8.11 -12.72 -1.30
C VAL A 348 -9.29 -12.90 -0.36
N VAL A 349 -9.69 -14.15 -0.14
CA VAL A 349 -10.83 -14.48 0.73
C VAL A 349 -10.46 -14.20 2.19
N VAL A 350 -9.25 -14.58 2.63
CA VAL A 350 -8.77 -14.33 3.99
C VAL A 350 -8.64 -12.82 4.26
N ASP A 351 -7.96 -12.08 3.38
CA ASP A 351 -7.76 -10.63 3.51
C ASP A 351 -9.10 -9.87 3.47
N ALA A 352 -10.03 -10.24 2.57
CA ALA A 352 -11.36 -9.64 2.54
C ALA A 352 -12.14 -9.91 3.82
N MET A 353 -11.97 -11.09 4.42
CA MET A 353 -12.61 -11.41 5.69
C MET A 353 -12.00 -10.62 6.86
N GLU A 354 -10.69 -10.43 6.90
CA GLU A 354 -10.03 -9.58 7.91
C GLU A 354 -10.57 -8.14 7.84
N VAL A 355 -10.60 -7.56 6.65
CA VAL A 355 -11.16 -6.20 6.42
C VAL A 355 -12.62 -6.12 6.88
N LEU A 356 -13.46 -7.10 6.54
CA LEU A 356 -14.87 -7.12 6.95
C LEU A 356 -15.04 -7.27 8.48
N VAL A 357 -14.14 -8.00 9.15
CA VAL A 357 -14.13 -8.11 10.62
C VAL A 357 -13.69 -6.80 11.26
N GLU A 358 -12.64 -6.15 10.75
CA GLU A 358 -12.17 -4.84 11.23
C GLU A 358 -13.24 -3.75 11.09
N GLU A 359 -14.04 -3.81 10.02
CA GLU A 359 -15.15 -2.88 9.78
C GLU A 359 -16.45 -3.23 10.54
N GLY A 360 -16.45 -4.29 11.35
CA GLY A 360 -17.61 -4.72 12.13
C GLY A 360 -18.73 -5.38 11.32
N LEU A 361 -18.41 -5.86 10.12
CA LEU A 361 -19.31 -6.54 9.18
C LEU A 361 -19.17 -8.09 9.22
N GLY A 362 -18.22 -8.62 9.99
CA GLY A 362 -17.99 -10.06 10.21
C GLY A 362 -17.76 -10.43 11.68
N THR A 363 -17.95 -11.72 12.04
CA THR A 363 -17.59 -12.25 13.37
C THR A 363 -16.95 -13.64 13.28
N GLN A 364 -15.93 -13.87 14.10
CA GLN A 364 -15.27 -15.18 14.22
C GLN A 364 -16.08 -16.09 15.16
N ALA A 365 -16.46 -17.28 14.68
CA ALA A 365 -17.21 -18.28 15.44
C ALA A 365 -16.48 -19.63 15.38
N GLY A 366 -15.55 -19.86 16.31
CA GLY A 366 -14.68 -21.05 16.29
C GLY A 366 -13.71 -21.00 15.11
N ASP A 367 -13.56 -22.11 14.39
CA ASP A 367 -12.72 -22.23 13.19
C ASP A 367 -13.43 -21.73 11.91
N ALA A 368 -14.53 -20.99 12.05
CA ALA A 368 -15.31 -20.46 10.95
C ALA A 368 -15.48 -18.94 11.07
N ILE A 369 -15.34 -18.25 9.94
CA ILE A 369 -15.72 -16.84 9.84
C ILE A 369 -17.18 -16.81 9.38
N VAL A 370 -18.01 -16.10 10.15
CA VAL A 370 -19.45 -15.96 9.90
C VAL A 370 -19.74 -14.50 9.61
N LEU A 371 -20.24 -14.24 8.41
CA LEU A 371 -20.70 -12.90 8.04
C LEU A 371 -22.05 -12.65 8.72
N ALA A 372 -22.08 -11.66 9.62
CA ALA A 372 -23.27 -11.25 10.34
C ALA A 372 -23.84 -10.00 9.66
N ILE A 373 -24.61 -10.19 8.60
CA ILE A 373 -25.08 -9.09 7.76
C ILE A 373 -26.52 -8.74 8.12
N ARG A 374 -26.75 -7.45 8.39
CA ARG A 374 -28.08 -6.88 8.61
C ARG A 374 -28.50 -6.14 7.35
N GLU A 375 -29.41 -6.73 6.57
CA GLU A 375 -29.99 -6.06 5.41
C GLU A 375 -30.64 -4.72 5.80
N LYS A 376 -30.48 -3.71 4.96
CA LYS A 376 -31.03 -2.37 5.21
C LYS A 376 -32.56 -2.43 5.23
N GLY A 377 -33.14 -2.28 6.43
CA GLY A 377 -34.59 -2.37 6.66
C GLY A 377 -35.09 -3.70 7.21
N ALA A 378 -34.20 -4.69 7.41
CA ALA A 378 -34.56 -5.97 8.02
C ALA A 378 -34.40 -5.96 9.55
N SER A 379 -35.33 -6.64 10.22
CA SER A 379 -35.30 -6.91 11.66
C SER A 379 -34.52 -8.17 12.03
N ALA A 380 -34.11 -8.98 11.04
CA ALA A 380 -33.35 -10.22 11.24
C ALA A 380 -31.94 -10.11 10.64
N VAL A 381 -30.98 -10.79 11.27
CA VAL A 381 -29.59 -10.94 10.79
C VAL A 381 -29.50 -12.25 10.02
N LYS A 382 -28.91 -12.23 8.82
CA LYS A 382 -28.67 -13.44 8.01
C LYS A 382 -27.22 -13.88 8.25
N LEU A 383 -27.03 -15.14 8.64
CA LEU A 383 -25.72 -15.74 8.85
C LEU A 383 -25.35 -16.50 7.58
N VAL A 384 -24.24 -16.13 6.94
CA VAL A 384 -23.67 -16.89 5.82
C VAL A 384 -22.43 -17.64 6.35
N PRO A 385 -22.40 -18.98 6.31
CA PRO A 385 -21.19 -19.73 6.65
C PRO A 385 -20.20 -19.56 5.51
N ALA A 386 -19.07 -18.89 5.76
CA ALA A 386 -18.18 -18.49 4.68
C ALA A 386 -16.97 -19.44 4.50
N LEU A 387 -16.44 -20.10 5.54
CA LEU A 387 -15.45 -21.17 5.37
C LEU A 387 -15.29 -21.98 6.67
N ASN A 388 -14.90 -23.26 6.55
CA ASN A 388 -14.30 -24.03 7.65
C ASN A 388 -12.78 -23.88 7.49
N VAL A 389 -12.10 -23.18 8.41
CA VAL A 389 -10.64 -23.12 8.48
C VAL A 389 -10.17 -24.43 9.11
N VAL A 390 -10.04 -25.48 8.31
CA VAL A 390 -9.43 -26.74 8.77
C VAL A 390 -8.01 -26.82 8.21
N ASN A 391 -7.05 -26.53 9.10
CA ASN A 391 -5.63 -26.92 9.10
C ASN A 391 -5.04 -27.39 7.76
N GLY A 392 -4.20 -26.52 7.18
CA GLY A 392 -3.26 -26.84 6.11
C GLY A 392 -2.60 -25.58 5.63
#